data_AF-A0A520KQQ9-F1
#
_entry.id   AF-A0A520KQQ9-F1
#
_cell.length_a   1.000
_cell.length_b   1.000
_cell.length_c   1.000
_cell.angle_alpha   90.00
_cell.angle_beta   90.00
_cell.angle_gamma   90.00
#
_symmetry.space_group_name_H-M   'P 1'
#
loop_
_entity.id
_entity.type
_entity.pdbx_description
1 polymer ?
#
loop_
_entity_poly.entity_id
_entity_poly.type
_entity_poly.pdbx_seq_one_letter_code
_entity_poly.pdbx_strand_id
1 'polypeptide(L)'
;MSDDNMRTTMKSQIKSSEEIMHLFDKKKIDNDWSFVGYKPSDTGKWTHDYHRYPAKFIPQLVEKLIDEYVLCDSAHINDPFYGCGTTIVTAIARGYKASGTDINKIAYLITKVKSTPIEPDYLDGKVKQFLSTIRGLKSAQTTLFHRNIEPIIPERHVERINYWFTEENKAELGKILRVIYEEDDKTIRDFLLVAFSHLFINALSSL
;
A
#
# COMPACT_ATOMS: atom_id res chain seq x y z
N MET A 1 55.63 -4.92 -12.58
CA MET A 1 55.15 -5.14 -11.20
C MET A 1 53.65 -5.37 -11.33
N SER A 2 53.29 -6.64 -11.40
CA SER A 2 52.18 -7.14 -12.21
C SER A 2 50.84 -7.15 -11.46
N ASP A 3 49.75 -6.88 -12.18
CA ASP A 3 48.33 -6.89 -11.74
C ASP A 3 47.85 -8.17 -11.02
N ASP A 4 48.66 -9.23 -11.02
CA ASP A 4 48.36 -10.51 -10.35
C ASP A 4 48.32 -10.42 -8.82
N ASN A 5 49.05 -9.47 -8.22
CA ASN A 5 49.06 -9.34 -6.76
C ASN A 5 47.80 -8.65 -6.20
N MET A 6 47.00 -7.98 -7.04
CA MET A 6 45.78 -7.31 -6.59
C MET A 6 44.52 -8.19 -6.71
N ARG A 7 44.56 -9.26 -7.51
CA ARG A 7 43.48 -10.27 -7.61
C ARG A 7 43.50 -11.31 -6.48
N THR A 8 44.59 -11.40 -5.72
CA THR A 8 44.78 -12.45 -4.71
C THR A 8 44.13 -12.13 -3.35
N THR A 9 43.71 -10.88 -3.10
CA THR A 9 43.27 -10.43 -1.76
C THR A 9 41.75 -10.39 -1.54
N MET A 10 40.92 -10.84 -2.48
CA MET A 10 39.46 -10.97 -2.26
C MET A 10 38.88 -12.28 -2.82
N LYS A 11 39.52 -13.43 -2.57
CA LYS A 11 38.78 -14.69 -2.51
C LYS A 11 38.17 -14.77 -1.11
N SER A 12 36.98 -14.19 -0.92
CA SER A 12 36.15 -14.54 0.22
C SER A 12 35.98 -16.06 0.17
N GLN A 13 36.44 -16.80 1.18
CA GLN A 13 36.23 -18.24 1.27
C GLN A 13 34.71 -18.49 1.21
N ILE A 14 34.26 -18.97 0.05
CA ILE A 14 32.88 -19.42 -0.12
C ILE A 14 32.73 -20.62 0.82
N LYS A 15 31.86 -20.48 1.81
CA LYS A 15 31.57 -21.55 2.78
C LYS A 15 30.91 -22.71 2.06
N SER A 16 31.24 -23.94 2.47
CA SER A 16 30.54 -25.12 1.97
C SER A 16 29.07 -25.11 2.42
N SER A 17 28.23 -25.89 1.74
CA SER A 17 26.82 -26.05 2.12
C SER A 17 26.69 -26.57 3.56
N GLU A 18 27.55 -27.48 3.97
CA GLU A 18 27.59 -28.05 5.32
C GLU A 18 27.97 -27.00 6.36
N GLU A 19 28.94 -26.13 6.06
CA GLU A 19 29.32 -25.02 6.93
C GLU A 19 28.20 -24.00 7.08
N ILE A 20 27.48 -23.69 5.99
CA ILE A 20 26.32 -22.79 6.03
C ILE A 20 25.20 -23.40 6.90
N MET A 21 24.87 -24.67 6.69
CA MET A 21 23.83 -25.36 7.47
C MET A 21 24.19 -25.40 8.96
N HIS A 22 25.44 -25.72 9.29
CA HIS A 22 25.91 -25.71 10.68
C HIS A 22 25.85 -24.31 11.33
N LEU A 23 26.09 -23.25 10.57
CA LEU A 23 25.94 -21.87 11.05
C LEU A 23 24.47 -21.52 11.31
N PHE A 24 23.55 -21.94 10.43
CA PHE A 24 22.11 -21.75 10.65
C PHE A 24 21.62 -22.53 11.88
N ASP A 25 22.00 -23.79 12.02
CA ASP A 25 21.59 -24.65 13.15
C ASP A 25 22.08 -24.11 14.50
N LYS A 26 23.26 -23.48 14.52
CA LYS A 26 23.82 -22.87 15.73
C LYS A 26 23.31 -21.46 16.01
N LYS A 27 22.66 -20.81 15.04
CA LYS A 27 22.18 -19.44 15.21
C LYS A 27 20.94 -19.46 16.10
N LYS A 28 21.08 -18.94 17.31
CA LYS A 28 19.92 -18.69 18.19
C LYS A 28 19.02 -17.64 17.55
N ILE A 29 17.72 -17.81 17.71
CA ILE A 29 16.71 -16.80 17.34
C ILE A 29 17.03 -15.53 18.10
N ASP A 30 17.11 -14.43 17.36
CA ASP A 30 17.20 -13.11 17.93
C ASP A 30 15.77 -12.63 18.22
N ASN A 31 15.39 -12.65 19.50
CA ASN A 31 14.04 -12.25 19.90
C ASN A 31 13.77 -10.76 19.67
N ASP A 32 14.82 -9.93 19.58
CA ASP A 32 14.68 -8.49 19.38
C ASP A 32 14.35 -8.14 17.93
N TRP A 33 14.66 -9.05 17.00
CA TRP A 33 14.39 -8.95 15.56
C TRP A 33 13.35 -9.96 15.06
N SER A 34 12.80 -10.78 15.95
CA SER A 34 11.74 -11.75 15.60
C SER A 34 10.35 -11.12 15.57
N PHE A 35 10.14 -10.01 16.30
CA PHE A 35 8.86 -9.32 16.42
C PHE A 35 7.69 -10.22 16.86
N VAL A 36 7.99 -11.39 17.45
CA VAL A 36 7.02 -12.45 17.77
C VAL A 36 5.91 -12.02 18.74
N GLY A 37 6.15 -10.97 19.52
CA GLY A 37 5.18 -10.43 20.48
C GLY A 37 4.10 -9.53 19.86
N TYR A 38 4.25 -9.10 18.60
CA TYR A 38 3.30 -8.19 17.96
C TYR A 38 2.11 -8.92 17.35
N LYS A 39 0.91 -8.42 17.65
CA LYS A 39 -0.36 -8.91 17.10
C LYS A 39 -0.70 -8.20 15.79
N PRO A 40 -1.61 -8.74 14.97
CA PRO A 40 -2.07 -8.07 13.76
C PRO A 40 -2.55 -6.63 13.99
N SER A 41 -3.26 -6.38 15.10
CA SER A 41 -3.69 -5.03 15.52
C SER A 41 -2.53 -4.04 15.70
N ASP A 42 -1.38 -4.52 16.14
CA ASP A 42 -0.20 -3.68 16.36
C ASP A 42 0.48 -3.36 15.02
N THR A 43 0.48 -4.31 14.09
CA THR A 43 1.06 -4.15 12.74
C THR A 43 0.20 -3.28 11.82
N GLY A 44 -1.06 -3.07 12.22
CA GLY A 44 -2.08 -2.32 11.49
C GLY A 44 -2.23 -0.86 11.86
N LYS A 45 -1.41 -0.36 12.80
CA LYS A 45 -1.51 1.00 13.35
C LYS A 45 -1.50 2.10 12.28
N TRP A 46 -2.01 3.27 12.67
CA TRP A 46 -2.14 4.44 11.80
C TRP A 46 -2.92 4.11 10.51
N THR A 47 -2.32 4.32 9.35
CA THR A 47 -2.89 4.07 8.03
C THR A 47 -2.38 2.76 7.42
N HIS A 48 -1.61 1.94 8.16
CA HIS A 48 -0.98 0.73 7.61
C HIS A 48 -1.98 -0.33 7.14
N ASP A 49 -3.23 -0.29 7.62
CA ASP A 49 -4.31 -1.21 7.26
C ASP A 49 -5.31 -0.67 6.24
N TYR A 50 -5.08 0.50 5.66
CA TYR A 50 -5.96 1.06 4.62
C TYR A 50 -6.05 0.18 3.37
N HIS A 51 -5.01 -0.58 3.06
CA HIS A 51 -4.98 -1.43 1.89
C HIS A 51 -4.00 -2.59 2.05
N ARG A 52 -4.42 -3.79 1.65
CA ARG A 52 -3.51 -4.94 1.54
C ARG A 52 -2.54 -4.74 0.39
N TYR A 53 -1.28 -5.11 0.59
CA TYR A 53 -0.27 -5.12 -0.47
C TYR A 53 0.66 -6.31 -0.23
N PRO A 54 0.96 -7.12 -1.26
CA PRO A 54 1.84 -8.27 -1.12
C PRO A 54 3.23 -7.88 -0.57
N ALA A 55 3.84 -8.78 0.19
CA ALA A 55 5.20 -8.62 0.71
C ALA A 55 5.46 -7.31 1.52
N LYS A 56 4.42 -6.76 2.16
CA LYS A 56 4.54 -5.67 3.13
C LYS A 56 5.28 -6.16 4.39
N PHE A 57 6.29 -5.41 4.85
CA PHE A 57 6.83 -5.57 6.21
C PHE A 57 6.02 -4.76 7.23
N ILE A 58 6.13 -5.19 8.50
CA ILE A 58 5.47 -4.55 9.64
C ILE A 58 6.13 -3.20 9.97
N PRO A 59 5.36 -2.20 10.45
CA PRO A 59 5.91 -0.90 10.81
C PRO A 59 6.97 -0.95 11.92
N GLN A 60 6.88 -1.93 12.83
CA GLN A 60 7.82 -2.13 13.94
C GLN A 60 9.25 -2.39 13.47
N LEU A 61 9.42 -3.06 12.32
CA LEU A 61 10.73 -3.26 11.73
C LEU A 61 11.36 -1.91 11.34
N VAL A 62 10.56 -1.03 10.73
CA VAL A 62 11.03 0.31 10.36
C VAL A 62 11.33 1.13 11.61
N GLU A 63 10.46 1.10 12.62
CA GLU A 63 10.71 1.84 13.87
C GLU A 63 12.01 1.43 14.52
N LYS A 64 12.26 0.12 14.64
CA LYS A 64 13.51 -0.40 15.18
C LYS A 64 14.73 0.06 14.36
N LEU A 65 14.63 0.03 13.03
CA LEU A 65 15.69 0.54 12.15
C LEU A 65 15.92 2.04 12.33
N ILE A 66 14.86 2.83 12.51
CA ILE A 66 15.00 4.27 12.79
C ILE A 66 15.68 4.46 14.15
N ASP A 67 15.23 3.77 15.20
CA ASP A 67 15.78 3.89 16.55
C ASP A 67 17.26 3.51 16.63
N GLU A 68 17.69 2.51 15.85
CA GLU A 68 19.05 2.01 15.90
C GLU A 68 20.02 2.80 15.01
N TYR A 69 19.56 3.32 13.86
CA TYR A 69 20.45 3.89 12.84
C TYR A 69 20.24 5.38 12.57
N VAL A 70 19.12 5.98 12.98
CA VAL A 70 18.86 7.41 12.76
C VAL A 70 19.24 8.21 14.00
N LEU A 71 20.45 8.76 13.98
CA LEU A 71 21.04 9.48 15.11
C LEU A 71 20.68 10.98 15.15
N CYS A 72 19.95 11.48 14.15
CA CYS A 72 19.65 12.90 14.00
C CYS A 72 18.15 13.12 13.79
N ASP A 73 17.55 13.97 14.62
CA ASP A 73 16.11 14.28 14.59
C ASP A 73 15.66 14.96 13.29
N SER A 74 16.57 15.59 12.56
CA SER A 74 16.29 16.22 11.26
C SER A 74 16.62 15.33 10.06
N ALA A 75 16.86 14.03 10.27
CA ALA A 75 17.17 13.11 9.19
C ALA A 75 16.03 13.03 8.16
N HIS A 76 16.42 12.77 6.92
CA HIS A 76 15.50 12.50 5.82
C HIS A 76 15.58 11.02 5.49
N ILE A 77 14.48 10.30 5.64
CA ILE A 77 14.38 8.87 5.36
C ILE A 77 13.97 8.67 3.90
N ASN A 78 14.77 7.92 3.14
CA ASN A 78 14.48 7.65 1.73
C ASN A 78 14.31 6.15 1.45
N ASP A 79 13.23 5.77 0.77
CA ASP A 79 12.95 4.40 0.36
C ASP A 79 12.78 4.30 -1.16
N PRO A 80 13.78 3.79 -1.91
CA PRO A 80 13.73 3.72 -3.37
C PRO A 80 12.82 2.59 -3.91
N PHE A 81 12.22 1.78 -3.04
CA PHE A 81 11.31 0.68 -3.38
C PHE A 81 10.17 0.58 -2.36
N TYR A 82 9.48 1.69 -2.13
CA TYR A 82 8.63 1.83 -0.93
C TYR A 82 7.40 0.92 -0.91
N GLY A 83 7.01 0.29 -2.03
CA GLY A 83 5.83 -0.57 -2.12
C GLY A 83 4.56 0.15 -1.64
N CYS A 84 3.91 -0.39 -0.61
CA CYS A 84 2.74 0.26 0.00
C CYS A 84 3.08 1.38 1.01
N GLY A 85 4.34 1.79 1.09
CA GLY A 85 4.78 2.96 1.82
C GLY A 85 4.97 2.74 3.31
N THR A 86 5.24 1.52 3.78
CA THR A 86 5.43 1.29 5.22
C THR A 86 6.55 2.18 5.77
N THR A 87 7.70 2.26 5.09
CA THR A 87 8.81 3.14 5.50
C THR A 87 8.39 4.60 5.55
N ILE A 88 7.71 5.09 4.51
CA ILE A 88 7.30 6.49 4.36
C ILE A 88 6.32 6.90 5.46
N VAL A 89 5.29 6.08 5.69
CA VAL A 89 4.25 6.34 6.70
C VAL A 89 4.86 6.32 8.09
N THR A 90 5.68 5.31 8.40
CA THR A 90 6.34 5.23 9.71
C THR A 90 7.26 6.41 9.95
N ALA A 91 8.08 6.80 8.97
CA ALA A 91 8.96 7.94 9.06
C ALA A 91 8.20 9.24 9.37
N ILE A 92 7.12 9.50 8.64
CA ILE A 92 6.27 10.69 8.86
C ILE A 92 5.60 10.65 10.23
N ALA A 93 5.05 9.50 10.64
CA ALA A 93 4.42 9.33 11.95
C ALA A 93 5.40 9.55 13.12
N ARG A 94 6.69 9.32 12.87
CA ARG A 94 7.81 9.57 13.78
C ARG A 94 8.35 11.01 13.72
N GLY A 95 7.80 11.87 12.86
CA GLY A 95 8.23 13.27 12.71
C GLY A 95 9.37 13.51 11.73
N TYR A 96 9.84 12.50 10.99
CA TYR A 96 10.88 12.67 9.99
C TYR A 96 10.31 13.12 8.63
N LYS A 97 11.16 13.77 7.84
CA LYS A 97 10.91 13.93 6.41
C LYS A 97 11.16 12.60 5.71
N ALA A 98 10.32 12.28 4.74
CA ALA A 98 10.44 11.05 3.98
C ALA A 98 10.26 11.30 2.48
N SER A 99 11.00 10.53 1.67
CA SER A 99 10.81 10.46 0.22
C SER A 99 11.04 9.05 -0.28
N GLY A 100 10.72 8.80 -1.54
CA GLY A 100 11.01 7.54 -2.16
C GLY A 100 10.41 7.40 -3.53
N THR A 101 10.58 6.24 -4.14
CA THR A 101 9.98 5.90 -5.43
C THR A 101 9.51 4.46 -5.45
N ASP A 102 8.55 4.16 -6.32
CA ASP A 102 8.17 2.81 -6.70
C ASP A 102 7.65 2.85 -8.13
N ILE A 103 7.97 1.82 -8.92
CA ILE A 103 7.54 1.72 -10.32
C ILE A 103 6.04 1.43 -10.45
N ASN A 104 5.45 0.80 -9.43
CA ASN A 104 4.04 0.45 -9.42
C ASN A 104 3.18 1.67 -9.05
N LYS A 105 2.37 2.12 -10.01
CA LYS A 105 1.45 3.26 -9.85
C LYS A 105 0.42 3.06 -8.73
N ILE A 106 0.01 1.82 -8.46
CA ILE A 106 -0.90 1.50 -7.36
C ILE A 106 -0.18 1.64 -6.02
N ALA A 107 1.07 1.18 -5.95
CA ALA A 107 1.93 1.32 -4.78
C ALA A 107 2.16 2.81 -4.45
N TYR A 108 2.39 3.65 -5.46
CA TYR A 108 2.41 5.10 -5.33
C TYR A 108 1.11 5.67 -4.75
N LEU A 109 -0.05 5.33 -5.33
CA LEU A 109 -1.34 5.86 -4.88
C LEU A 109 -1.64 5.46 -3.43
N ILE A 110 -1.42 4.18 -3.09
CA ILE A 110 -1.59 3.67 -1.72
C ILE A 110 -0.68 4.43 -0.75
N THR A 111 0.61 4.57 -1.09
CA THR A 111 1.58 5.28 -0.26
C THR A 111 1.16 6.72 -0.04
N LYS A 112 0.77 7.42 -1.11
CA LYS A 112 0.30 8.81 -1.06
C LYS A 112 -0.89 8.98 -0.13
N VAL A 113 -1.91 8.12 -0.25
CA VAL A 113 -3.10 8.20 0.62
C VAL A 113 -2.73 7.91 2.06
N LYS A 114 -1.92 6.88 2.32
CA LYS A 114 -1.51 6.52 3.67
C LYS A 114 -0.64 7.58 4.35
N SER A 115 0.13 8.34 3.58
CA SER A 115 1.02 9.40 4.10
C SER A 115 0.40 10.80 4.10
N THR A 116 -0.83 10.96 3.58
CA THR A 116 -1.54 12.24 3.57
C THR A 116 -2.58 12.25 4.70
N PRO A 117 -2.37 13.02 5.78
CA PRO A 117 -3.37 13.13 6.83
C PRO A 117 -4.62 13.86 6.30
N ILE A 118 -5.79 13.34 6.67
CA ILE A 118 -7.09 13.95 6.39
C ILE A 118 -7.77 14.16 7.74
N GLU A 119 -8.34 15.34 7.94
CA GLU A 119 -9.09 15.64 9.17
C GLU A 119 -10.29 14.66 9.28
N PRO A 120 -10.45 13.94 10.40
CA PRO A 120 -11.47 12.89 10.54
C PRO A 120 -12.91 13.33 10.26
N ASP A 121 -13.35 14.47 10.77
CA ASP A 121 -14.74 14.93 10.61
C ASP A 121 -15.02 15.34 9.15
N TYR A 122 -14.05 15.97 8.50
CA TYR A 122 -14.09 16.28 7.08
C TYR A 122 -14.18 15.02 6.22
N LEU A 123 -13.34 14.02 6.52
CA LEU A 123 -13.36 12.74 5.81
C LEU A 123 -14.72 12.04 5.98
N ASP A 124 -15.24 11.99 7.21
CA ASP A 124 -16.55 11.40 7.51
C ASP A 124 -17.67 12.10 6.74
N GLY A 125 -17.67 13.44 6.72
CA GLY A 125 -18.63 14.23 5.95
C GLY A 125 -18.59 13.90 4.45
N LYS A 126 -17.39 13.83 3.87
CA LYS A 126 -17.16 13.48 2.46
C LYS A 126 -17.60 12.05 2.13
N VAL A 127 -17.29 11.08 3.00
CA VAL A 127 -17.71 9.69 2.83
C VAL A 127 -19.24 9.57 2.92
N LYS A 128 -19.88 10.25 3.88
CA LYS A 128 -21.35 10.28 3.99
C LYS A 128 -22.01 10.87 2.75
N GLN A 129 -21.46 11.95 2.20
CA GLN A 129 -21.93 12.56 0.96
C GLN A 129 -21.79 11.57 -0.22
N PHE A 130 -20.61 10.95 -0.37
CA PHE A 130 -20.36 9.93 -1.38
C PHE A 130 -21.36 8.77 -1.29
N LEU A 131 -21.55 8.19 -0.11
CA LEU A 131 -22.50 7.09 0.12
C LEU A 131 -23.95 7.51 -0.12
N SER A 132 -24.32 8.76 0.16
CA SER A 132 -25.64 9.31 -0.15
C SER A 132 -25.87 9.34 -1.67
N THR A 133 -24.89 9.82 -2.43
CA THR A 133 -24.93 9.84 -3.90
C THR A 133 -25.08 8.43 -4.47
N ILE A 134 -24.28 7.46 -4.02
CA ILE A 134 -24.36 6.07 -4.48
C ILE A 134 -25.73 5.44 -4.16
N ARG A 135 -26.27 5.66 -2.95
CA ARG A 135 -27.61 5.16 -2.59
C ARG A 135 -28.71 5.78 -3.47
N GLY A 136 -28.60 7.06 -3.77
CA GLY A 136 -29.50 7.75 -4.70
C GLY A 136 -29.56 7.10 -6.08
N LEU A 137 -28.46 6.56 -6.59
CA LEU A 137 -28.44 5.86 -7.90
C LEU A 137 -29.25 4.56 -7.90
N LYS A 138 -29.33 3.86 -6.77
CA LYS A 138 -30.14 2.64 -6.63
C LYS A 138 -31.63 2.99 -6.52
N SER A 139 -31.97 4.01 -5.75
CA SER A 139 -33.36 4.46 -5.56
C SER A 139 -33.94 5.20 -6.76
N ALA A 140 -33.11 5.84 -7.59
CA ALA A 140 -33.57 6.57 -8.77
C ALA A 140 -34.18 5.68 -9.86
N GLN A 141 -34.03 4.35 -9.81
CA GLN A 141 -34.69 3.45 -10.78
C GLN A 141 -36.23 3.58 -10.78
N THR A 142 -36.85 4.12 -9.71
CA THR A 142 -38.31 4.28 -9.55
C THR A 142 -38.85 5.71 -9.69
N THR A 143 -38.03 6.73 -9.97
CA THR A 143 -38.48 8.14 -9.99
C THR A 143 -38.09 8.87 -11.29
N LEU A 144 -38.97 9.70 -11.83
CA LEU A 144 -38.86 10.48 -13.10
C LEU A 144 -37.63 11.40 -13.26
N PHE A 145 -36.77 11.52 -12.24
CA PHE A 145 -35.54 12.32 -12.24
C PHE A 145 -34.30 11.40 -12.23
N HIS A 146 -34.24 10.44 -13.16
CA HIS A 146 -33.08 9.57 -13.32
C HIS A 146 -31.85 10.41 -13.67
N ARG A 147 -30.92 10.57 -12.72
CA ARG A 147 -29.55 10.96 -13.06
C ARG A 147 -28.92 9.74 -13.74
N ASN A 148 -28.99 9.70 -15.08
CA ASN A 148 -28.37 8.64 -15.85
C ASN A 148 -26.84 8.84 -15.81
N ILE A 149 -26.17 8.11 -14.93
CA ILE A 149 -24.71 8.12 -14.83
C ILE A 149 -24.17 7.03 -15.74
N GLU A 150 -23.46 7.44 -16.80
CA GLU A 150 -22.74 6.54 -17.67
C GLU A 150 -21.53 5.94 -16.92
N PRO A 151 -21.41 4.60 -16.88
CA PRO A 151 -20.32 3.94 -16.18
C PRO A 151 -18.98 4.20 -16.88
N ILE A 152 -17.92 4.40 -16.09
CA ILE A 152 -16.55 4.40 -16.62
C ILE A 152 -16.02 2.97 -16.59
N ILE A 153 -15.71 2.41 -17.77
CA ILE A 153 -15.08 1.09 -17.90
C ILE A 153 -13.71 1.26 -18.57
N PRO A 154 -12.60 0.91 -17.91
CA PRO A 154 -11.27 1.04 -18.51
C PRO A 154 -11.09 0.13 -19.73
N GLU A 155 -10.89 0.73 -20.91
CA GLU A 155 -10.74 -0.02 -22.17
C GLU A 155 -9.44 -0.84 -22.22
N ARG A 156 -8.36 -0.30 -21.63
CA ARG A 156 -7.00 -0.89 -21.70
C ARG A 156 -6.91 -2.33 -21.17
N HIS A 157 -7.85 -2.75 -20.33
CA HIS A 157 -7.86 -4.07 -19.71
C HIS A 157 -9.20 -4.79 -19.84
N VAL A 158 -9.98 -4.43 -20.87
CA VAL A 158 -11.36 -4.92 -21.04
C VAL A 158 -11.46 -6.45 -21.03
N GLU A 159 -10.52 -7.17 -21.62
CA GLU A 159 -10.51 -8.64 -21.63
C GLU A 159 -10.41 -9.22 -20.21
N ARG A 160 -9.49 -8.70 -19.38
CA ARG A 160 -9.37 -9.12 -17.98
C ARG A 160 -10.61 -8.72 -17.20
N ILE A 161 -11.13 -7.51 -17.41
CA ILE A 161 -12.34 -7.06 -16.71
C ILE A 161 -13.52 -7.98 -17.04
N ASN A 162 -13.70 -8.35 -18.31
CA ASN A 162 -14.76 -9.27 -18.76
C ASN A 162 -14.58 -10.69 -18.20
N TYR A 163 -13.34 -11.13 -17.99
CA TYR A 163 -13.03 -12.42 -17.38
C TYR A 163 -13.45 -12.48 -15.90
N TRP A 164 -13.24 -11.41 -15.13
CA TRP A 164 -13.50 -11.40 -13.68
C TRP A 164 -14.88 -10.85 -13.29
N PHE A 165 -15.58 -10.12 -14.16
CA PHE A 165 -16.82 -9.42 -13.82
C PHE A 165 -17.93 -9.62 -14.84
N THR A 166 -19.15 -9.86 -14.36
CA THR A 166 -20.38 -9.85 -15.16
C THR A 166 -20.70 -8.44 -15.68
N GLU A 167 -21.50 -8.32 -16.75
CA GLU A 167 -21.94 -7.02 -17.30
C GLU A 167 -22.59 -6.12 -16.24
N GLU A 168 -23.43 -6.70 -15.39
CA GLU A 168 -24.10 -6.00 -14.29
C GLU A 168 -23.08 -5.43 -13.29
N ASN A 169 -22.14 -6.26 -12.82
CA ASN A 169 -21.10 -5.83 -11.88
C ASN A 169 -20.18 -4.75 -12.50
N LYS A 170 -19.84 -4.88 -13.79
CA LYS A 170 -19.07 -3.86 -14.51
C LYS A 170 -19.81 -2.53 -14.56
N ALA A 171 -21.12 -2.55 -14.84
CA ALA A 171 -21.93 -1.35 -14.87
C ALA A 171 -22.04 -0.70 -13.48
N GLU A 172 -22.25 -1.47 -12.41
CA GLU A 172 -22.30 -0.93 -11.05
C GLU A 172 -20.95 -0.35 -10.61
N LEU A 173 -19.86 -1.09 -10.77
CA LEU A 173 -18.52 -0.64 -10.43
C LEU A 173 -18.11 0.59 -11.25
N GLY A 174 -18.47 0.62 -12.53
CA GLY A 174 -18.21 1.78 -13.40
C GLY A 174 -18.97 3.03 -12.99
N LYS A 175 -20.20 2.90 -12.46
CA LYS A 175 -20.95 4.03 -11.88
C LYS A 175 -20.31 4.53 -10.58
N ILE A 176 -19.87 3.62 -9.71
CA ILE A 176 -19.14 3.98 -8.49
C ILE A 176 -17.87 4.75 -8.87
N LEU A 177 -17.08 4.22 -9.81
CA LEU A 177 -15.86 4.84 -10.29
C LEU A 177 -16.13 6.23 -10.88
N ARG A 178 -17.22 6.39 -11.65
CA ARG A 178 -17.67 7.69 -12.18
C ARG A 178 -17.93 8.70 -11.06
N VAL A 179 -18.66 8.32 -10.01
CA VAL A 179 -18.91 9.20 -8.86
C VAL A 179 -17.62 9.56 -8.11
N ILE A 180 -16.67 8.63 -8.00
CA ILE A 180 -15.35 8.93 -7.42
C ILE A 180 -14.62 9.99 -8.26
N TYR A 181 -14.65 9.88 -9.59
CA TYR A 181 -14.02 10.87 -10.47
C TYR A 181 -14.73 12.23 -10.49
N GLU A 182 -16.00 12.30 -10.09
CA GLU A 182 -16.74 13.56 -9.90
C GLU A 182 -16.41 14.27 -8.58
N GLU A 183 -15.65 13.66 -7.66
CA GLU A 183 -15.16 14.35 -6.46
C GLU A 183 -14.09 15.38 -6.84
N ASP A 184 -14.34 16.65 -6.54
CA ASP A 184 -13.43 17.76 -6.83
C ASP A 184 -12.17 17.74 -5.97
N ASP A 185 -12.30 17.38 -4.69
CA ASP A 185 -11.16 17.28 -3.78
C ASP A 185 -10.30 16.07 -4.16
N LYS A 186 -9.12 16.36 -4.74
CA LYS A 186 -8.18 15.33 -5.19
C LYS A 186 -7.73 14.40 -4.06
N THR A 187 -7.60 14.88 -2.83
CA THR A 187 -7.17 14.07 -1.69
C THR A 187 -8.25 13.06 -1.32
N ILE A 188 -9.51 13.51 -1.29
CA ILE A 188 -10.67 12.63 -1.04
C ILE A 188 -10.85 11.66 -2.20
N ARG A 189 -10.73 12.13 -3.45
CA ARG A 189 -10.79 11.27 -4.63
C ARG A 189 -9.73 10.17 -4.59
N ASP A 190 -8.49 10.50 -4.28
CA ASP A 190 -7.40 9.52 -4.16
C ASP A 190 -7.69 8.52 -3.03
N PHE A 191 -8.19 8.97 -1.88
CA PHE A 191 -8.63 8.11 -0.77
C PHE A 191 -9.73 7.12 -1.21
N LEU A 192 -10.77 7.62 -1.89
CA LEU A 192 -11.85 6.78 -2.41
C LEU A 192 -11.37 5.82 -3.50
N LEU A 193 -10.41 6.20 -4.34
CA LEU A 193 -9.79 5.32 -5.34
C LEU A 193 -9.03 4.16 -4.68
N VAL A 194 -8.32 4.40 -3.57
CA VAL A 194 -7.66 3.34 -2.79
C VAL A 194 -8.68 2.41 -2.15
N ALA A 195 -9.75 2.96 -1.57
CA ALA A 195 -10.85 2.14 -1.02
C ALA A 195 -11.51 1.29 -2.13
N PHE A 196 -11.74 1.86 -3.31
CA PHE A 196 -12.27 1.16 -4.47
C PHE A 196 -11.33 0.07 -4.98
N SER A 197 -10.01 0.33 -5.05
CA SER A 197 -9.05 -0.68 -5.48
C SER A 197 -8.95 -1.87 -4.54
N HIS A 198 -9.25 -1.65 -3.25
CA HIS A 198 -9.23 -2.72 -2.25
C HIS A 198 -10.26 -3.83 -2.53
N LEU A 199 -11.39 -3.48 -3.17
CA LEU A 199 -12.45 -4.43 -3.54
C LEU A 199 -11.92 -5.57 -4.43
N PHE A 200 -10.96 -5.25 -5.30
CA PHE A 200 -10.42 -6.21 -6.27
C PHE A 200 -9.40 -7.17 -5.66
N ILE A 201 -8.74 -6.80 -4.56
CA ILE A 201 -7.83 -7.72 -3.87
C ILE A 201 -8.61 -8.88 -3.25
N ASN A 202 -9.73 -8.57 -2.60
CA ASN A 202 -10.51 -9.60 -1.92
C ASN A 202 -11.19 -10.54 -2.93
N ALA A 203 -11.69 -10.00 -4.05
CA ALA A 203 -12.28 -10.80 -5.13
C ALA A 203 -11.27 -11.77 -5.79
N LEU A 204 -9.99 -11.40 -5.87
CA LEU A 204 -8.93 -12.26 -6.42
C LEU A 204 -8.38 -13.28 -5.41
N SER A 205 -8.67 -13.13 -4.12
CA SER A 205 -8.16 -14.02 -3.06
C SER A 205 -9.13 -15.14 -2.67
N SER A 206 -10.36 -15.10 -3.15
CA SER A 206 -11.42 -16.08 -2.88
C SER A 206 -11.66 -17.07 -4.05
N LEU A 207 -10.73 -17.12 -5.00
CA LEU A 207 -10.65 -18.06 -6.12
C LEU A 207 -9.28 -18.74 -6.10
#